data_AF-A0A970EPM6-F1
#
_entry.id   AF-A0A970EPM6-F1
#
_cell.length_a   1.000
_cell.length_b   1.000
_cell.length_c   1.000
_cell.angle_alpha   90.00
_cell.angle_beta   90.00
_cell.angle_gamma   90.00
#
_symmetry.space_group_name_H-M   'P 1'
#
loop_
_entity.id
_entity.type
_entity.pdbx_description
1 polymer ?
#
loop_
_entity_poly.entity_id
_entity_poly.type
_entity_poly.pdbx_seq_one_letter_code
_entity_poly.pdbx_strand_id
1 'polypeptide(L)'
;LPILTATSAMSELYYKPLLPWLLEFELDLGDGTTIKPFDPNYAFRIAEYLRSQGYDIPDDEETLIDMFGIGCWKYAPEAAEKLFIKAGLEKRADGWYYKGEPFVINMTYLAETEAQAGRGTIAAYDQLVKFGFNCTLSSVSSAVWDTNGATGNFEIAGYWPTGGITRDLYSQINGWDADLIVPLGQRGSGQGSRWYNLEATRIIHELAKVHPDSDRSYELGMEFMKVAIQDLPFIGFHSGIKFVPTNSTYWTNYPNAENPYNGPWWWWSCFKYITTELEPVQK
;
A
#
# COMPACT_ATOMS: atom_id res chain seq x y z
N LEU A 1 4.59 -2.20 -2.78
CA LEU A 1 5.93 -1.65 -2.45
C LEU A 1 5.80 -0.19 -2.08
N PRO A 2 6.07 0.18 -0.83
CA PRO A 2 5.05 -0.09 0.18
C PRO A 2 4.54 1.21 0.82
N ILE A 3 4.50 2.30 0.07
CA ILE A 3 4.01 3.58 0.61
C ILE A 3 3.19 4.36 -0.42
N LEU A 4 3.33 4.14 -1.72
CA LEU A 4 2.57 4.90 -2.72
C LEU A 4 1.78 3.94 -3.61
N THR A 5 0.84 4.48 -4.36
CA THR A 5 0.22 3.72 -5.45
C THR A 5 1.21 3.63 -6.60
N ALA A 6 1.41 2.44 -7.17
CA ALA A 6 2.33 2.21 -8.28
C ALA A 6 1.71 2.67 -9.62
N THR A 7 1.32 3.93 -9.74
CA THR A 7 0.90 4.50 -11.03
C THR A 7 2.12 4.66 -11.92
N SER A 8 1.96 4.75 -13.24
CA SER A 8 3.09 4.96 -14.16
C SER A 8 3.93 6.20 -13.77
N ALA A 9 3.28 7.28 -13.31
CA ALA A 9 3.97 8.46 -12.81
C ALA A 9 4.84 8.14 -11.57
N MET A 10 4.29 7.45 -10.56
CA MET A 10 5.06 7.11 -9.35
C MET A 10 6.12 6.04 -9.62
N SER A 11 5.89 5.16 -10.59
CA SER A 11 6.86 4.18 -11.04
C SER A 11 8.12 4.86 -11.58
N GLU A 12 7.98 5.85 -12.46
CA GLU A 12 9.11 6.64 -12.97
C GLU A 12 9.74 7.53 -11.90
N LEU A 13 8.92 8.24 -11.13
CA LEU A 13 9.40 9.24 -10.17
C LEU A 13 10.11 8.59 -8.98
N TYR A 14 9.61 7.48 -8.46
CA TYR A 14 10.09 6.92 -7.20
C TYR A 14 10.53 5.46 -7.29
N TYR A 15 9.81 4.58 -8.00
CA TYR A 15 10.04 3.14 -7.83
C TYR A 15 11.24 2.66 -8.62
N LYS A 16 11.33 3.00 -9.91
CA LYS A 16 12.50 2.70 -10.74
C LYS A 16 13.78 3.32 -10.14
N PRO A 17 13.79 4.59 -9.68
CA PRO A 17 14.94 5.16 -8.96
C PRO A 17 15.30 4.47 -7.64
N LEU A 18 14.32 3.92 -6.92
CA LEU A 18 14.55 3.17 -5.67
C LEU A 18 15.10 1.76 -5.90
N LEU A 19 14.94 1.20 -7.10
CA LEU A 19 15.27 -0.19 -7.38
C LEU A 19 16.70 -0.59 -6.98
N PRO A 20 17.77 0.18 -7.29
CA PRO A 20 19.13 -0.16 -6.84
C PRO A 20 19.24 -0.25 -5.31
N TRP A 21 18.56 0.65 -4.59
CA TRP A 21 18.56 0.63 -3.13
C TRP A 21 17.76 -0.56 -2.59
N LEU A 22 16.60 -0.88 -3.19
CA LEU A 22 15.77 -2.04 -2.83
C LEU A 22 16.51 -3.37 -3.00
N LEU A 23 17.34 -3.50 -4.04
CA LEU A 23 18.14 -4.70 -4.30
C LEU A 23 19.26 -4.90 -3.27
N GLU A 24 19.75 -3.81 -2.66
CA GLU A 24 20.78 -3.84 -1.62
C GLU A 24 20.21 -3.74 -0.20
N PHE A 25 18.91 -3.50 -0.06
CA PHE A 25 18.26 -3.44 1.24
C PHE A 25 18.32 -4.79 1.93
N GLU A 26 18.85 -4.82 3.16
CA GLU A 26 19.01 -6.02 3.96
C GLU A 26 18.32 -5.89 5.32
N LEU A 27 17.69 -6.98 5.75
CA LEU A 27 17.16 -7.14 7.10
C LEU A 27 18.08 -8.04 7.91
N ASP A 28 18.46 -7.59 9.11
CA ASP A 28 19.15 -8.40 10.10
C ASP A 28 18.16 -9.29 10.85
N LEU A 29 18.38 -10.61 10.77
CA LEU A 29 17.52 -11.64 11.35
C LEU A 29 17.81 -11.89 12.84
N GLY A 30 18.82 -11.26 13.42
CA GLY A 30 19.13 -11.30 14.86
C GLY A 30 19.95 -12.51 15.32
N ASP A 31 20.29 -13.41 14.40
CA ASP A 31 21.13 -14.60 14.63
C ASP A 31 22.50 -14.48 13.93
N GLY A 32 22.88 -13.27 13.52
CA GLY A 32 24.07 -13.00 12.72
C GLY A 32 23.90 -13.25 11.22
N THR A 33 22.70 -13.62 10.76
CA THR A 33 22.36 -13.72 9.34
C THR A 33 21.49 -12.56 8.86
N THR A 34 21.59 -12.24 7.57
CA THR A 34 20.77 -11.21 6.91
C THR A 34 19.96 -11.81 5.75
N ILE A 35 18.95 -11.07 5.29
CA ILE A 35 18.22 -11.37 4.05
C ILE A 35 18.02 -10.09 3.23
N LYS A 36 18.16 -10.20 1.91
CA LYS A 36 17.65 -9.21 0.94
C LYS A 36 16.18 -9.52 0.63
N PRO A 37 15.20 -8.80 1.22
CA PRO A 37 13.79 -9.22 1.19
C PRO A 37 13.08 -8.82 -0.11
N PHE A 38 13.69 -7.98 -0.94
CA PHE A 38 13.11 -7.55 -2.21
C PHE A 38 13.28 -8.60 -3.31
N ASP A 39 12.21 -8.81 -4.08
CA ASP A 39 12.15 -9.72 -5.21
C ASP A 39 11.94 -8.96 -6.52
N PRO A 40 12.98 -8.76 -7.35
CA PRO A 40 12.83 -8.08 -8.63
C PRO A 40 12.16 -8.97 -9.69
N ASN A 41 12.06 -10.28 -9.47
CA ASN A 41 11.65 -11.24 -10.50
C ASN A 41 10.16 -11.58 -10.46
N TYR A 42 9.38 -10.88 -9.63
CA TYR A 42 7.95 -11.14 -9.48
C TYR A 42 7.19 -11.04 -10.81
N ALA A 43 7.42 -9.98 -11.58
CA ALA A 43 6.75 -9.72 -12.86
C ALA A 43 6.92 -10.89 -13.84
N PHE A 44 8.12 -11.43 -13.96
CA PHE A 44 8.39 -12.56 -14.85
C PHE A 44 7.73 -13.86 -14.38
N ARG A 45 7.78 -14.14 -13.06
CA ARG A 45 7.16 -15.36 -12.51
C ARG A 45 5.64 -15.34 -12.63
N ILE A 46 5.00 -14.20 -12.36
CA ILE A 46 3.54 -14.09 -12.50
C ILE A 46 3.13 -14.16 -13.97
N ALA A 47 3.90 -13.58 -14.88
CA ALA A 47 3.66 -13.70 -16.32
C ALA A 47 3.76 -15.14 -16.80
N GLU A 48 4.81 -15.87 -16.42
CA GLU A 48 4.96 -17.29 -16.74
C GLU A 48 3.80 -18.12 -16.20
N TYR A 49 3.41 -17.89 -14.94
CA TYR A 49 2.25 -18.54 -14.35
C TYR A 49 0.97 -18.26 -15.14
N LEU A 50 0.68 -17.00 -15.47
CA LEU A 50 -0.54 -16.64 -16.21
C LEU A 50 -0.55 -17.23 -17.63
N ARG A 51 0.58 -17.25 -18.34
CA ARG A 51 0.68 -17.96 -19.64
C ARG A 51 0.41 -19.45 -19.49
N SER A 52 0.89 -20.08 -18.41
CA SER A 52 0.60 -21.49 -18.12
C SER A 52 -0.90 -21.77 -17.90
N GLN A 53 -1.66 -20.75 -17.48
CA GLN A 53 -3.12 -20.80 -17.33
C GLN A 53 -3.87 -20.46 -18.64
N GLY A 54 -3.15 -20.21 -19.73
CA GLY A 54 -3.72 -19.90 -21.04
C GLY A 54 -4.07 -18.42 -21.27
N TYR A 55 -3.61 -17.51 -20.40
CA TYR A 55 -3.76 -16.07 -20.64
C TYR A 55 -2.74 -15.57 -21.66
N ASP A 56 -3.18 -14.65 -22.52
CA ASP A 56 -2.31 -13.95 -23.47
C ASP A 56 -1.56 -12.82 -22.75
N ILE A 57 -0.32 -13.11 -22.34
CA ILE A 57 0.54 -12.18 -21.60
C ILE A 57 1.80 -11.91 -22.45
N PRO A 58 2.14 -10.64 -22.74
CA PRO A 58 3.34 -10.26 -23.50
C PRO A 58 4.62 -10.79 -22.87
N ASP A 59 5.66 -11.06 -23.65
CA ASP A 59 6.97 -11.56 -23.20
C ASP A 59 8.06 -10.49 -23.05
N ASP A 60 7.78 -9.26 -23.44
CA ASP A 60 8.71 -8.16 -23.33
C ASP A 60 8.83 -7.65 -21.88
N GLU A 61 10.07 -7.46 -21.43
CA GLU A 61 10.37 -7.11 -20.04
C GLU A 61 9.77 -5.78 -19.60
N GLU A 62 9.78 -4.77 -20.48
CA GLU A 62 9.27 -3.44 -20.16
C GLU A 62 7.75 -3.47 -19.90
N THR A 63 6.97 -4.15 -20.75
CA THR A 63 5.54 -4.30 -20.54
C THR A 63 5.24 -5.14 -19.32
N LEU A 64 6.02 -6.19 -19.04
CA LEU A 64 5.84 -6.98 -17.82
C LEU A 64 6.07 -6.14 -16.55
N ILE A 65 7.10 -5.29 -16.54
CA ILE A 65 7.38 -4.38 -15.43
C ILE A 65 6.29 -3.31 -15.31
N ASP A 66 5.76 -2.78 -16.41
CA ASP A 66 4.64 -1.84 -16.38
C ASP A 66 3.36 -2.50 -15.81
N MET A 67 3.04 -3.72 -16.27
CA MET A 67 1.85 -4.46 -15.84
C MET A 67 1.91 -4.91 -14.38
N PHE A 68 3.04 -5.47 -13.94
CA PHE A 68 3.16 -6.16 -12.65
C PHE A 68 4.07 -5.46 -11.64
N GLY A 69 4.74 -4.38 -12.05
CA GLY A 69 5.63 -3.58 -11.21
C GLY A 69 7.07 -4.09 -11.17
N ILE A 70 7.93 -3.28 -10.55
CA ILE A 70 9.39 -3.51 -10.43
C ILE A 70 9.79 -4.70 -9.54
N GLY A 71 8.83 -5.38 -8.91
CA GLY A 71 9.08 -6.45 -7.95
C GLY A 71 8.04 -6.53 -6.84
N CYS A 72 8.32 -7.33 -5.82
CA CYS A 72 7.52 -7.41 -4.60
C CYS A 72 8.37 -7.81 -3.38
N TRP A 73 7.76 -7.92 -2.20
CA TRP A 73 8.41 -8.52 -1.03
C TRP A 73 8.41 -10.05 -1.18
N LYS A 74 9.57 -10.68 -0.95
CA LYS A 74 9.73 -12.14 -0.98
C LYS A 74 8.83 -12.80 0.06
N TYR A 75 8.23 -13.92 -0.32
CA TYR A 75 7.67 -14.86 0.64
C TYR A 75 8.81 -15.66 1.28
N ALA A 76 9.15 -15.33 2.53
CA ALA A 76 10.30 -15.90 3.25
C ALA A 76 9.93 -16.30 4.69
N PRO A 77 9.14 -17.38 4.90
CA PRO A 77 8.63 -17.76 6.22
C PRO A 77 9.74 -18.08 7.23
N GLU A 78 10.87 -18.66 6.81
CA GLU A 78 11.99 -18.94 7.71
C GLU A 78 12.63 -17.66 8.25
N ALA A 79 12.78 -16.63 7.41
CA ALA A 79 13.27 -15.32 7.83
C ALA A 79 12.25 -14.61 8.74
N ALA A 80 10.95 -14.70 8.41
CA ALA A 80 9.89 -14.17 9.25
C ALA A 80 9.90 -14.81 10.66
N GLU A 81 10.09 -16.13 10.76
CA GLU A 81 10.18 -16.84 12.05
C GLU A 81 11.32 -16.30 12.91
N LYS A 82 12.51 -16.11 12.31
CA LYS A 82 13.65 -15.50 13.01
C LYS A 82 13.34 -14.08 13.48
N LEU A 83 12.69 -13.27 12.66
CA LEU A 83 12.29 -11.89 13.02
C LEU A 83 11.28 -11.86 14.18
N PHE A 84 10.29 -12.77 14.19
CA PHE A 84 9.35 -12.86 15.31
C PHE A 84 10.04 -13.32 16.61
N ILE A 85 10.96 -14.28 16.53
CA ILE A 85 11.77 -14.70 17.68
C ILE A 85 12.64 -13.54 18.18
N LYS A 86 13.30 -12.81 17.27
CA LYS A 86 14.08 -11.59 17.58
C LYS A 86 13.23 -10.53 18.27
N ALA A 87 11.96 -10.38 17.89
CA ALA A 87 10.99 -9.47 18.52
C ALA A 87 10.49 -9.96 19.90
N GLY A 88 10.89 -11.15 20.35
CA GLY A 88 10.54 -11.71 21.65
C GLY A 88 9.29 -12.58 21.65
N LEU A 89 8.84 -13.03 20.46
CA LEU A 89 7.79 -14.05 20.39
C LEU A 89 8.38 -15.46 20.53
N GLU A 90 7.60 -16.34 21.13
CA GLU A 90 7.94 -17.75 21.34
C GLU A 90 6.96 -18.63 20.56
N LYS A 91 7.49 -19.52 19.72
CA LYS A 91 6.68 -20.52 19.02
C LYS A 91 6.48 -21.74 19.92
N ARG A 92 5.22 -22.12 20.17
CA ARG A 92 4.83 -23.30 20.94
C ARG A 92 4.00 -24.25 20.07
N ALA A 93 3.60 -25.40 20.61
CA ALA A 93 2.87 -26.43 19.87
C ALA A 93 1.47 -25.97 19.40
N ASP A 94 0.86 -25.04 20.12
CA ASP A 94 -0.50 -24.54 19.93
C ASP A 94 -0.57 -23.11 19.39
N GLY A 95 0.57 -22.46 19.14
CA GLY A 95 0.63 -21.13 18.55
C GLY A 95 1.83 -20.31 18.97
N TRP A 96 1.75 -19.01 18.70
CA TRP A 96 2.77 -18.04 19.10
C TRP A 96 2.39 -17.35 20.40
N TYR A 97 3.39 -17.01 21.20
CA TYR A 97 3.23 -16.37 22.50
C TYR A 97 4.13 -15.14 22.60
N TYR A 98 3.68 -14.12 23.33
CA TYR A 98 4.49 -12.95 23.64
C TYR A 98 4.39 -12.67 25.15
N LYS A 99 5.53 -12.59 25.83
CA LYS A 99 5.60 -12.37 27.29
C LYS A 99 4.73 -13.36 28.10
N GLY A 100 4.67 -14.61 27.66
CA GLY A 100 3.94 -15.69 28.34
C GLY A 100 2.47 -15.86 27.93
N GLU A 101 1.88 -14.88 27.24
CA GLU A 101 0.47 -14.90 26.82
C GLU A 101 0.31 -15.30 25.34
N PRO A 102 -0.79 -15.96 24.95
CA PRO A 102 -1.08 -16.24 23.55
C PRO A 102 -1.08 -14.96 22.69
N PHE A 103 -0.35 -14.99 21.59
CA PHE A 103 -0.31 -13.88 20.63
C PHE A 103 -1.46 -14.02 19.63
N VAL A 104 -2.53 -13.29 19.90
CA VAL A 104 -3.77 -13.29 19.10
C VAL A 104 -3.82 -12.03 18.24
N ILE A 105 -4.19 -12.18 16.96
CA ILE A 105 -4.30 -11.08 16.00
C ILE A 105 -5.74 -10.96 15.51
N ASN A 106 -6.36 -9.80 15.73
CA ASN A 106 -7.69 -9.48 15.24
C ASN A 106 -7.61 -8.69 13.92
N MET A 107 -8.18 -9.28 12.87
CA MET A 107 -8.17 -8.71 11.53
C MET A 107 -9.56 -8.23 11.12
N THR A 108 -9.66 -7.06 10.51
CA THR A 108 -10.93 -6.52 10.01
C THR A 108 -10.85 -6.02 8.57
N TYR A 109 -11.96 -6.11 7.85
CA TYR A 109 -12.08 -5.51 6.51
C TYR A 109 -13.47 -4.95 6.26
N LEU A 110 -13.58 -4.06 5.27
CA LEU A 110 -14.85 -3.44 4.88
C LEU A 110 -15.75 -4.45 4.15
N ALA A 111 -16.99 -4.63 4.64
CA ALA A 111 -17.87 -5.72 4.20
C ALA A 111 -18.48 -5.53 2.78
N GLU A 112 -18.96 -4.32 2.47
CA GLU A 112 -19.91 -4.12 1.35
C GLU A 112 -19.29 -3.48 0.10
N THR A 113 -18.21 -2.73 0.27
CA THR A 113 -17.55 -2.01 -0.82
C THR A 113 -16.07 -2.39 -0.85
N GLU A 114 -15.39 -1.99 -1.91
CA GLU A 114 -13.93 -2.07 -1.95
C GLU A 114 -13.37 -3.49 -1.81
N ALA A 115 -13.97 -4.41 -2.58
CA ALA A 115 -13.70 -5.85 -2.52
C ALA A 115 -12.22 -6.23 -2.61
N GLN A 116 -11.37 -5.42 -3.25
CA GLN A 116 -9.94 -5.70 -3.33
C GLN A 116 -9.25 -5.58 -1.96
N ALA A 117 -9.62 -4.59 -1.14
CA ALA A 117 -9.09 -4.44 0.22
C ALA A 117 -9.48 -5.63 1.11
N GLY A 118 -10.75 -6.06 1.00
CA GLY A 118 -11.25 -7.26 1.68
C GLY A 118 -10.49 -8.52 1.27
N ARG A 119 -10.35 -8.77 -0.04
CA ARG A 119 -9.61 -9.94 -0.58
C ARG A 119 -8.15 -9.98 -0.13
N GLY A 120 -7.48 -8.84 -0.10
CA GLY A 120 -6.10 -8.77 0.42
C GLY A 120 -6.01 -9.11 1.90
N THR A 121 -6.94 -8.61 2.70
CA THR A 121 -6.99 -8.90 4.14
C THR A 121 -7.27 -10.39 4.39
N ILE A 122 -8.19 -10.99 3.61
CA ILE A 122 -8.48 -12.43 3.65
C ILE A 122 -7.23 -13.24 3.27
N ALA A 123 -6.53 -12.87 2.19
CA ALA A 123 -5.31 -13.55 1.77
C ALA A 123 -4.20 -13.44 2.84
N ALA A 124 -4.04 -12.28 3.48
CA ALA A 124 -3.11 -12.10 4.58
C ALA A 124 -3.47 -12.96 5.80
N TYR A 125 -4.76 -13.03 6.16
CA TYR A 125 -5.26 -13.92 7.21
C TYR A 125 -4.88 -15.38 6.94
N ASP A 126 -5.12 -15.88 5.73
CA ASP A 126 -4.78 -17.26 5.35
C ASP A 126 -3.28 -17.54 5.51
N GLN A 127 -2.41 -16.58 5.12
CA GLN A 127 -0.96 -16.75 5.29
C GLN A 127 -0.53 -16.71 6.75
N LEU A 128 -1.11 -15.83 7.58
CA LEU A 128 -0.77 -15.74 9.01
C LEU A 128 -1.23 -16.97 9.79
N VAL A 129 -2.43 -17.51 9.50
CA VAL A 129 -2.90 -18.77 10.08
C VAL A 129 -2.01 -19.94 9.65
N LYS A 130 -1.66 -20.02 8.36
CA LYS A 130 -0.74 -21.04 7.85
C LYS A 130 0.65 -20.97 8.50
N PHE A 131 1.09 -19.76 8.86
CA PHE A 131 2.34 -19.53 9.58
C PHE A 131 2.27 -19.95 11.07
N GLY A 132 1.06 -20.18 11.60
CA GLY A 132 0.82 -20.67 12.95
C GLY A 132 0.34 -19.60 13.94
N PHE A 133 0.02 -18.39 13.49
CA PHE A 133 -0.59 -17.38 14.36
C PHE A 133 -2.05 -17.72 14.66
N ASN A 134 -2.49 -17.32 15.86
CA ASN A 134 -3.89 -17.33 16.23
C ASN A 134 -4.54 -16.04 15.73
N CYS A 135 -5.31 -16.11 14.65
CA CYS A 135 -5.93 -14.95 14.03
C CYS A 135 -7.46 -15.05 14.07
N THR A 136 -8.14 -13.91 14.20
CA THR A 136 -9.57 -13.77 13.89
C THR A 136 -9.75 -12.86 12.69
N LEU A 137 -10.81 -13.08 11.91
CA LEU A 137 -11.14 -12.24 10.76
C LEU A 137 -12.64 -11.92 10.79
N SER A 138 -12.97 -10.63 10.69
CA SER A 138 -14.35 -10.17 10.60
C SER A 138 -14.50 -9.05 9.57
N SER A 139 -15.71 -8.94 9.00
CA SER A 139 -16.07 -7.79 8.19
C SER A 139 -16.83 -6.76 9.03
N VAL A 140 -16.70 -5.48 8.68
CA VAL A 140 -17.34 -4.36 9.38
C VAL A 140 -18.07 -3.45 8.39
N SER A 141 -19.07 -2.71 8.88
CA SER A 141 -19.77 -1.69 8.08
C SER A 141 -18.86 -0.48 7.80
N SER A 142 -19.19 0.31 6.76
CA SER A 142 -18.42 1.51 6.42
C SER A 142 -18.27 2.48 7.58
N ALA A 143 -19.34 2.71 8.37
CA ALA A 143 -19.29 3.62 9.52
C ALA A 143 -18.34 3.11 10.63
N VAL A 144 -18.30 1.80 10.87
CA VAL A 144 -17.38 1.20 11.85
C VAL A 144 -15.95 1.23 11.33
N TRP A 145 -15.74 0.92 10.05
CA TRP A 145 -14.45 1.00 9.38
C TRP A 145 -13.86 2.42 9.43
N ASP A 146 -14.65 3.45 9.07
CA ASP A 146 -14.24 4.86 9.14
C ASP A 146 -13.89 5.27 10.57
N THR A 147 -14.69 4.82 11.55
CA THR A 147 -14.46 5.11 12.96
C THR A 147 -13.18 4.46 13.45
N ASN A 148 -12.99 3.17 13.19
CA ASN A 148 -11.80 2.42 13.58
C ASN A 148 -10.53 2.99 12.93
N GLY A 149 -10.59 3.37 11.65
CA GLY A 149 -9.49 4.02 10.96
C GLY A 149 -9.10 5.34 11.64
N ALA A 150 -10.09 6.19 11.94
CA ALA A 150 -9.88 7.47 12.59
C ALA A 150 -9.38 7.33 14.04
N THR A 151 -9.82 6.32 14.79
CA THR A 151 -9.50 6.14 16.22
C THR A 151 -8.40 5.12 16.51
N GLY A 152 -7.96 4.36 15.52
CA GLY A 152 -6.89 3.36 15.65
C GLY A 152 -7.34 2.12 16.36
N ASN A 153 -8.65 1.89 16.36
CA ASN A 153 -9.27 0.77 17.06
C ASN A 153 -9.26 -0.48 16.17
N PHE A 154 -8.06 -0.90 15.76
CA PHE A 154 -7.79 -2.10 14.99
C PHE A 154 -6.35 -2.59 15.24
N GLU A 155 -6.09 -3.88 15.03
CA GLU A 155 -4.73 -4.44 15.09
C GLU A 155 -4.18 -4.60 13.67
N ILE A 156 -4.85 -5.39 12.83
CA ILE A 156 -4.60 -5.44 11.38
C ILE A 156 -5.93 -5.21 10.65
N ALA A 157 -5.89 -4.41 9.58
CA ALA A 157 -7.09 -4.15 8.81
C ALA A 157 -6.79 -3.74 7.36
N GLY A 158 -7.73 -4.02 6.48
CA GLY A 158 -7.67 -3.59 5.08
C GLY A 158 -8.05 -2.12 4.93
N TYR A 159 -7.08 -1.28 4.54
CA TYR A 159 -7.25 0.16 4.29
C TYR A 159 -6.57 0.63 2.99
N TRP A 160 -6.87 1.87 2.57
CA TRP A 160 -6.10 2.63 1.56
C TRP A 160 -5.27 3.71 2.29
N PRO A 161 -4.04 3.39 2.70
CA PRO A 161 -3.27 4.28 3.57
C PRO A 161 -2.71 5.52 2.85
N THR A 162 -2.52 5.44 1.53
CA THR A 162 -1.83 6.46 0.74
C THR A 162 -2.25 6.46 -0.74
N GLY A 163 -1.88 7.53 -1.44
CA GLY A 163 -1.99 7.69 -2.89
C GLY A 163 -0.68 8.20 -3.48
N GLY A 164 -0.69 8.58 -4.76
CA GLY A 164 0.46 9.22 -5.39
C GLY A 164 0.28 9.42 -6.88
N ILE A 165 0.35 10.68 -7.33
CA ILE A 165 0.31 11.06 -8.74
C ILE A 165 1.27 12.23 -9.08
N THR A 166 1.99 12.76 -8.11
CA THR A 166 2.85 13.95 -8.25
C THR A 166 4.26 13.71 -7.71
N ARG A 167 5.22 14.51 -8.18
CA ARG A 167 6.61 14.49 -7.70
C ARG A 167 6.71 14.91 -6.23
N ASP A 168 6.02 15.96 -5.83
CA ASP A 168 5.91 16.35 -4.42
C ASP A 168 5.02 15.35 -3.65
N LEU A 169 5.55 14.78 -2.57
CA LEU A 169 4.85 13.79 -1.75
C LEU A 169 4.14 14.40 -0.54
N TYR A 170 4.36 15.67 -0.21
CA TYR A 170 3.93 16.24 1.08
C TYR A 170 2.44 16.01 1.35
N SER A 171 1.59 16.28 0.35
CA SER A 171 0.14 16.06 0.45
C SER A 171 -0.27 14.61 0.69
N GLN A 172 0.57 13.64 0.31
CA GLN A 172 0.31 12.20 0.47
C GLN A 172 0.79 11.67 1.82
N ILE A 173 1.78 12.33 2.42
CA ILE A 173 2.49 11.79 3.58
C ILE A 173 2.34 12.63 4.86
N ASN A 174 1.82 13.85 4.81
CA ASN A 174 1.73 14.74 5.97
C ASN A 174 0.94 14.16 7.15
N GLY A 175 -0.04 13.29 6.90
CA GLY A 175 -0.81 12.60 7.95
C GLY A 175 0.02 11.61 8.78
N TRP A 176 1.24 11.26 8.33
CA TRP A 176 2.16 10.37 9.03
C TRP A 176 3.11 11.13 9.99
N ASP A 177 2.91 12.43 10.17
CA ASP A 177 3.63 13.21 11.17
C ASP A 177 3.32 12.72 12.59
N ALA A 178 4.35 12.39 13.36
CA ALA A 178 4.19 11.89 14.72
C ALA A 178 3.57 12.93 15.66
N ASP A 179 3.66 14.23 15.36
CA ASP A 179 3.01 15.29 16.13
C ASP A 179 1.48 15.23 16.05
N LEU A 180 0.93 14.52 15.06
CA LEU A 180 -0.51 14.33 14.89
C LEU A 180 -1.05 13.10 15.65
N ILE A 181 -0.19 12.33 16.31
CA ILE A 181 -0.58 11.13 17.05
C ILE A 181 -1.37 11.52 18.30
N VAL A 182 -2.54 10.91 18.44
CA VAL A 182 -3.39 10.97 19.63
C VAL A 182 -3.57 9.58 20.21
N PRO A 183 -3.94 9.43 21.50
CA PRO A 183 -4.19 8.13 22.12
C PRO A 183 -5.20 7.28 21.33
N LEU A 184 -5.05 5.95 21.39
CA LEU A 184 -6.01 5.01 20.80
C LEU A 184 -7.42 5.29 21.33
N GLY A 185 -8.43 5.19 20.46
CA GLY A 185 -9.81 5.55 20.75
C GLY A 185 -10.14 7.03 20.50
N GLN A 186 -9.15 7.89 20.29
CA GLN A 186 -9.37 9.30 19.95
C GLN A 186 -9.18 9.55 18.45
N ARG A 187 -10.05 10.40 17.89
CA ARG A 187 -9.94 10.87 16.49
C ARG A 187 -8.90 11.99 16.43
N GLY A 188 -7.84 11.79 15.65
CA GLY A 188 -6.83 12.79 15.34
C GLY A 188 -6.89 13.27 13.89
N SER A 189 -6.00 14.19 13.53
CA SER A 189 -5.79 14.64 12.13
C SER A 189 -4.76 13.82 11.37
N GLY A 190 -4.03 12.94 12.07
CA GLY A 190 -3.02 12.04 11.49
C GLY A 190 -3.57 10.66 11.14
N GLN A 191 -2.67 9.76 10.80
CA GLN A 191 -2.96 8.43 10.28
C GLN A 191 -3.43 7.43 11.34
N GLY A 192 -4.23 6.47 10.86
CA GLY A 192 -4.88 5.44 11.64
C GLY A 192 -3.93 4.47 12.38
N SER A 193 -2.72 4.30 11.89
CA SER A 193 -1.76 3.31 12.37
C SER A 193 -0.95 3.74 13.59
N ARG A 194 -0.95 5.05 13.92
CA ARG A 194 -0.14 5.62 15.02
C ARG A 194 1.36 5.29 14.87
N TRP A 195 1.84 5.22 13.62
CA TRP A 195 3.26 5.03 13.34
C TRP A 195 4.07 6.22 13.85
N TYR A 196 4.94 5.97 14.84
CA TYR A 196 5.83 6.96 15.42
C TYR A 196 7.23 6.80 14.84
N ASN A 197 7.69 7.78 14.07
CA ASN A 197 9.06 7.82 13.57
C ASN A 197 9.55 9.28 13.50
N LEU A 198 10.63 9.57 14.25
CA LEU A 198 11.18 10.93 14.35
C LEU A 198 11.82 11.42 13.05
N GLU A 199 12.43 10.52 12.29
CA GLU A 199 13.08 10.87 11.02
C GLU A 199 12.03 11.16 9.94
N ALA A 200 10.99 10.33 9.86
CA ALA A 200 9.82 10.60 9.01
C ALA A 200 9.18 11.96 9.35
N THR A 201 9.04 12.25 10.65
CA THR A 201 8.52 13.54 11.14
C THR A 201 9.41 14.72 10.72
N ARG A 202 10.73 14.60 10.91
CA ARG A 202 11.71 15.61 10.46
C ARG A 202 11.56 15.89 8.97
N ILE A 203 11.49 14.84 8.15
CA ILE A 203 11.35 14.94 6.70
C ILE A 203 10.05 15.64 6.31
N ILE A 204 8.92 15.29 6.93
CA ILE A 204 7.62 15.95 6.70
C ILE A 204 7.69 17.43 7.04
N HIS A 205 8.32 17.80 8.16
CA HIS A 205 8.49 19.20 8.57
C HIS A 205 9.41 20.00 7.65
N GLU A 206 10.40 19.36 7.03
CA GLU A 206 11.26 19.99 6.02
C GLU A 206 10.52 20.15 4.68
N LEU A 207 9.76 19.14 4.25
CA LEU A 207 8.92 19.21 3.06
C LEU A 207 7.94 20.38 3.11
N ALA A 208 7.36 20.65 4.28
CA ALA A 208 6.44 21.78 4.49
C ALA A 208 7.08 23.16 4.24
N LYS A 209 8.43 23.26 4.17
CA LYS A 209 9.18 24.52 4.07
C LYS A 209 9.84 24.74 2.71
N VAL A 210 9.84 23.73 1.84
CA VAL A 210 10.50 23.80 0.53
C VAL A 210 9.48 23.95 -0.60
N HIS A 211 9.92 24.47 -1.74
CA HIS A 211 9.05 24.57 -2.91
C HIS A 211 8.73 23.16 -3.44
N PRO A 212 7.47 22.83 -3.77
CA PRO A 212 7.09 21.48 -4.21
C PRO A 212 7.83 21.02 -5.47
N ASP A 213 8.20 21.95 -6.35
CA ASP A 213 8.95 21.64 -7.58
C ASP A 213 10.48 21.57 -7.39
N SER A 214 10.99 21.83 -6.19
CA SER A 214 12.43 21.81 -5.93
C SER A 214 13.02 20.40 -5.90
N ASP A 215 14.29 20.26 -6.29
CA ASP A 215 15.01 18.99 -6.14
C ASP A 215 15.10 18.54 -4.68
N ARG A 216 15.17 19.50 -3.74
CA ARG A 216 15.13 19.20 -2.32
C ARG A 216 13.82 18.55 -1.87
N SER A 217 12.66 18.94 -2.42
CA SER A 217 11.39 18.24 -2.13
C SER A 217 11.46 16.78 -2.56
N TYR A 218 11.98 16.53 -3.77
CA TYR A 218 12.12 15.18 -4.30
C TYR A 218 13.10 14.31 -3.49
N GLU A 219 14.26 14.86 -3.11
CA GLU A 219 15.24 14.18 -2.25
C GLU A 219 14.62 13.78 -0.90
N LEU A 220 13.89 14.70 -0.27
CA LEU A 220 13.18 14.44 0.98
C LEU A 220 12.11 13.35 0.80
N GLY A 221 11.35 13.38 -0.30
CA GLY A 221 10.42 12.31 -0.63
C GLY A 221 11.11 10.94 -0.75
N MET A 222 12.29 10.90 -1.37
CA MET A 222 13.09 9.69 -1.50
C MET A 222 13.63 9.18 -0.16
N GLU A 223 14.07 10.10 0.72
CA GLU A 223 14.45 9.79 2.11
C GLU A 223 13.27 9.18 2.88
N PHE A 224 12.08 9.80 2.80
CA PHE A 224 10.87 9.32 3.47
C PHE A 224 10.50 7.89 3.03
N MET A 225 10.56 7.63 1.72
CA MET A 225 10.27 6.32 1.17
C MET A 225 11.17 5.24 1.77
N LYS A 226 12.47 5.51 1.93
CA LYS A 226 13.42 4.57 2.53
C LYS A 226 13.10 4.32 4.01
N VAL A 227 12.80 5.38 4.78
CA VAL A 227 12.44 5.29 6.19
C VAL A 227 11.19 4.43 6.39
N ALA A 228 10.11 4.69 5.65
CA ALA A 228 8.91 3.88 5.79
C ALA A 228 9.05 2.48 5.16
N ILE A 229 9.97 2.24 4.22
CA ILE A 229 10.29 0.86 3.80
C ILE A 229 10.97 0.09 4.94
N GLN A 230 11.87 0.74 5.69
CA GLN A 230 12.56 0.12 6.82
C GLN A 230 11.61 -0.23 7.97
N ASP A 231 10.66 0.66 8.29
CA ASP A 231 9.70 0.46 9.38
C ASP A 231 8.44 -0.32 8.98
N LEU A 232 8.12 -0.33 7.68
CA LEU A 232 6.98 -1.03 7.08
C LEU A 232 5.64 -0.73 7.80
N PRO A 233 5.22 0.55 7.92
CA PRO A 233 4.05 0.94 8.71
C PRO A 233 2.72 0.38 8.16
N PHE A 234 2.75 -0.08 6.91
CA PHE A 234 1.74 -0.96 6.33
C PHE A 234 2.37 -1.82 5.22
N ILE A 235 1.66 -2.88 4.81
CA ILE A 235 2.08 -3.79 3.73
C ILE A 235 1.12 -3.67 2.56
N GLY A 236 1.55 -2.98 1.50
CA GLY A 236 0.79 -2.89 0.26
C GLY A 236 0.87 -4.16 -0.58
N PHE A 237 -0.28 -4.71 -0.98
CA PHE A 237 -0.40 -5.97 -1.74
C PHE A 237 -0.93 -5.81 -3.18
N HIS A 238 -1.54 -4.66 -3.52
CA HIS A 238 -1.75 -4.22 -4.91
C HIS A 238 -2.01 -2.70 -4.96
N SER A 239 -1.90 -2.10 -6.14
CA SER A 239 -2.44 -0.77 -6.42
C SER A 239 -3.96 -0.86 -6.61
N GLY A 240 -4.74 0.05 -6.03
CA GLY A 240 -6.20 0.02 -6.16
C GLY A 240 -6.65 0.15 -7.62
N ILE A 241 -7.50 -0.78 -8.08
CA ILE A 241 -8.13 -0.72 -9.40
C ILE A 241 -9.58 -0.30 -9.19
N LYS A 242 -10.00 0.76 -9.88
CA LYS A 242 -11.39 1.23 -9.85
C LYS A 242 -12.07 0.91 -11.17
N PHE A 243 -13.18 0.18 -11.10
CA PHE A 243 -14.04 -0.04 -12.24
C PHE A 243 -15.06 1.09 -12.33
N VAL A 244 -14.98 1.90 -13.39
CA VAL A 244 -15.88 3.04 -13.61
C VAL A 244 -16.67 2.84 -14.90
N PRO A 245 -17.85 2.21 -14.83
CA PRO A 245 -18.69 2.07 -16.02
C PRO A 245 -19.30 3.41 -16.40
N THR A 246 -19.29 3.72 -17.70
CA THR A 246 -19.95 4.88 -18.29
C THR A 246 -21.04 4.41 -19.26
N ASN A 247 -22.11 5.19 -19.39
CA ASN A 247 -23.20 4.88 -20.31
C ASN A 247 -23.35 6.01 -21.33
N SER A 248 -23.11 5.67 -22.60
CA SER A 248 -23.15 6.63 -23.71
C SER A 248 -24.50 6.71 -24.43
N THR A 249 -25.61 6.36 -23.78
CA THR A 249 -26.97 6.52 -24.36
C THR A 249 -27.35 7.97 -24.61
N TYR A 250 -26.93 8.91 -23.74
CA TYR A 250 -27.30 10.33 -23.82
C TYR A 250 -26.11 11.30 -23.84
N TRP A 251 -25.00 10.90 -23.23
CA TRP A 251 -23.81 11.73 -23.10
C TRP A 251 -22.59 10.95 -23.59
N THR A 252 -21.68 11.60 -24.31
CA THR A 252 -20.42 11.05 -24.76
C THR A 252 -19.25 11.80 -24.10
N ASN A 253 -18.03 11.50 -24.53
CA ASN A 253 -16.81 12.14 -24.08
C ASN A 253 -16.51 11.98 -22.57
N TYR A 254 -16.94 10.86 -21.97
CA TYR A 254 -16.42 10.48 -20.65
C TYR A 254 -14.91 10.19 -20.74
N PRO A 255 -14.13 10.55 -19.71
CA PRO A 255 -12.70 10.26 -19.72
C PRO A 255 -12.48 8.75 -19.71
N ASN A 256 -11.52 8.30 -20.50
CA ASN A 256 -11.16 6.89 -20.61
C ASN A 256 -9.66 6.78 -20.94
N ALA A 257 -9.16 5.57 -21.17
CA ALA A 257 -7.74 5.34 -21.46
C ALA A 257 -7.26 6.02 -22.77
N GLU A 258 -8.15 6.18 -23.76
CA GLU A 258 -7.85 6.82 -25.05
C GLU A 258 -7.96 8.36 -24.99
N ASN A 259 -8.82 8.88 -24.11
CA ASN A 259 -8.99 10.30 -23.85
C ASN A 259 -8.92 10.62 -22.33
N PRO A 260 -7.73 10.56 -21.71
CA PRO A 260 -7.56 10.65 -20.26
C PRO A 260 -7.46 12.10 -19.76
N TYR A 261 -8.34 13.00 -20.23
CA TYR A 261 -8.31 14.43 -19.82
C TYR A 261 -8.60 14.64 -18.33
N ASN A 262 -9.15 13.64 -17.64
CA ASN A 262 -9.31 13.60 -16.19
C ASN A 262 -9.36 12.14 -15.70
N GLY A 263 -9.27 11.95 -14.38
CA GLY A 263 -9.57 10.67 -13.76
C GLY A 263 -11.07 10.35 -13.85
N PRO A 264 -11.49 9.11 -14.16
CA PRO A 264 -12.88 8.79 -14.47
C PRO A 264 -13.83 8.73 -13.26
N TRP A 265 -13.37 9.11 -12.07
CA TRP A 265 -14.09 8.90 -10.82
C TRP A 265 -15.13 9.99 -10.56
N TRP A 266 -16.41 9.65 -10.65
CA TRP A 266 -17.51 10.60 -10.41
C TRP A 266 -17.74 10.91 -8.92
N TRP A 267 -17.23 10.08 -8.00
CA TRP A 267 -17.39 10.25 -6.55
C TRP A 267 -16.27 11.05 -5.88
N TRP A 268 -15.27 11.51 -6.65
CA TRP A 268 -14.24 12.43 -6.18
C TRP A 268 -14.53 13.87 -6.64
N SER A 269 -13.73 14.82 -6.14
CA SER A 269 -13.91 16.25 -6.43
C SER A 269 -13.65 16.64 -7.90
N CYS A 270 -13.34 15.67 -8.78
CA CYS A 270 -13.07 15.88 -10.19
C CYS A 270 -14.32 15.81 -11.09
N PHE A 271 -15.46 15.28 -10.63
CA PHE A 271 -16.64 15.09 -11.50
C PHE A 271 -17.15 16.39 -12.12
N LYS A 272 -17.05 17.51 -11.39
CA LYS A 272 -17.42 18.85 -11.89
C LYS A 272 -16.63 19.29 -13.14
N TYR A 273 -15.42 18.76 -13.34
CA TYR A 273 -14.60 19.02 -14.53
C TYR A 273 -14.94 18.05 -15.66
N ILE A 274 -15.46 16.86 -15.36
CA ILE A 274 -15.97 15.94 -16.37
C ILE A 274 -17.23 16.53 -17.01
N THR A 275 -18.13 17.13 -16.22
CA THR A 275 -19.40 17.67 -16.72
C THR A 275 -19.25 18.79 -17.75
N THR A 276 -18.11 19.49 -17.80
CA THR A 276 -17.86 20.53 -18.81
C THR A 276 -17.40 19.97 -20.15
N GLU A 277 -16.96 18.71 -20.17
CA GLU A 277 -16.44 18.01 -21.35
C GLU A 277 -17.49 17.08 -21.96
N LEU A 278 -18.56 16.73 -21.24
CA LEU A 278 -19.61 15.86 -21.76
C LEU A 278 -20.37 16.50 -22.92
N GLU A 279 -20.59 15.72 -23.99
CA GLU A 279 -21.34 16.15 -25.16
C GLU A 279 -22.65 15.33 -25.29
N PRO A 280 -23.76 15.93 -25.74
CA PRO A 280 -24.96 15.16 -26.03
C PRO A 280 -24.70 14.23 -27.22
N VAL A 281 -25.19 12.99 -27.16
CA VAL A 281 -25.16 12.07 -28.31
C VAL A 281 -25.97 12.71 -29.45
N GLN A 282 -25.32 13.01 -30.59
CA GLN A 282 -26.03 13.44 -31.79
C GLN A 282 -26.85 12.26 -32.35
N LYS A 283 -28.13 12.51 -32.63
CA LYS A 283 -29.04 11.53 -33.24
C LYS A 283 -28.82 11.41 -34.74
#